data_AF-A9YTY6-F1
#
_entry.id   AF-A9YTY6-F1
#
_cell.length_a   1.000
_cell.length_b   1.000
_cell.length_c   1.000
_cell.angle_alpha   90.00
_cell.angle_beta   90.00
_cell.angle_gamma   90.00
#
_symmetry.space_group_name_H-M   'P 1'
#
loop_
_entity.id
_entity.type
_entity.pdbx_description
1 polymer ?
#
loop_
_entity_poly.entity_id
_entity_poly.type
_entity_poly.pdbx_seq_one_letter_code
_entity_poly.pdbx_strand_id
1 'polypeptide(L)'
;LVLGFAFFFCYVMCSGSYDYFQFVQQWPPTNCKIRTKCSKPRPLQMFTIHGLWPSNYSNPKMPSNCMGSRFNESNLSPKLRSKLKRSWPDVESGNDTKFWEGEWNKHGKCSEQTLNQMQYFQRSHEMWYTSNITGILKNASIVPSATRWKYSDIVSAIKTATKRTPLLRCKTEVASNIDNIELLHEVVF
;
A
#
# COMPACT_ATOMS: atom_id res chain seq x y z
N LEU A 1 8.32 -15.58 -57.72
CA LEU A 1 9.08 -15.50 -56.45
C LEU A 1 8.19 -14.79 -55.44
N VAL A 2 7.63 -15.50 -54.45
CA VAL A 2 6.85 -14.87 -53.37
C VAL A 2 7.77 -14.82 -52.15
N LEU A 3 8.27 -13.62 -51.83
CA LEU A 3 9.06 -13.38 -50.63
C LEU A 3 8.10 -13.28 -49.45
N GLY A 4 7.92 -14.40 -48.74
CA GLY A 4 7.23 -14.41 -47.45
C GLY A 4 8.10 -13.73 -46.39
N PHE A 5 7.69 -12.54 -45.95
CA PHE A 5 8.28 -11.91 -44.77
C PHE A 5 7.80 -12.66 -43.53
N ALA A 6 8.66 -13.51 -42.98
CA ALA A 6 8.47 -14.09 -41.66
C ALA A 6 8.70 -12.99 -40.61
N PHE A 7 7.62 -12.37 -40.13
CA PHE A 7 7.68 -11.52 -38.96
C PHE A 7 7.91 -12.39 -37.73
N PHE A 8 9.08 -12.29 -37.11
CA PHE A 8 9.30 -12.79 -35.76
C PHE A 8 8.47 -11.93 -34.80
N PHE A 9 7.25 -12.37 -34.52
CA PHE A 9 6.48 -11.85 -33.40
C PHE A 9 7.13 -12.35 -32.11
N CYS A 10 8.03 -11.53 -31.55
CA CYS A 10 8.42 -11.67 -30.15
C CYS A 10 7.18 -11.31 -29.34
N TYR A 11 6.37 -12.31 -28.99
CA TYR A 11 5.39 -12.18 -27.92
C TYR A 11 6.18 -11.93 -26.63
N VAL A 12 6.51 -10.67 -26.37
CA VAL A 12 6.83 -10.23 -25.03
C VAL A 12 5.52 -10.36 -24.27
N MET A 13 5.28 -11.55 -23.72
CA MET A 13 4.37 -11.72 -22.61
C MET A 13 4.89 -10.76 -21.54
N CYS A 14 4.33 -9.55 -21.45
CA CYS A 14 4.60 -8.60 -20.36
C CYS A 14 3.88 -9.08 -19.10
N SER A 15 4.24 -10.29 -18.74
CA SER A 15 4.32 -10.91 -17.44
C SER A 15 5.26 -10.03 -16.61
N GLY A 16 4.73 -9.00 -15.93
CA GLY A 16 5.56 -8.12 -15.13
C GLY A 16 6.37 -8.93 -14.10
N SER A 17 7.68 -9.05 -14.29
CA SER A 17 8.54 -9.68 -13.29
C SER A 17 8.73 -8.70 -12.13
N TYR A 18 8.70 -9.23 -10.91
CA TYR A 18 8.97 -8.48 -9.69
C TYR A 18 9.98 -9.25 -8.80
N ASP A 19 10.83 -8.53 -8.09
CA ASP A 19 11.84 -9.10 -7.18
C ASP A 19 11.27 -9.28 -5.77
N TYR A 20 10.49 -8.31 -5.29
CA TYR A 20 9.91 -8.29 -3.95
C TYR A 20 8.60 -7.50 -3.91
N PHE A 21 7.93 -7.51 -2.76
CA PHE A 21 6.78 -6.65 -2.50
C PHE A 21 7.14 -5.54 -1.53
N GLN A 22 6.72 -4.31 -1.84
CA GLN A 22 6.57 -3.27 -0.82
C GLN A 22 5.19 -3.39 -0.20
N PHE A 23 5.12 -3.57 1.12
CA PHE A 23 3.85 -3.55 1.84
C PHE A 23 3.67 -2.21 2.55
N VAL A 24 2.68 -1.45 2.11
CA VAL A 24 2.49 -0.05 2.50
C VAL A 24 1.26 0.07 3.39
N GLN A 25 1.48 0.56 4.61
CA GLN A 25 0.40 0.96 5.51
C GLN A 25 0.34 2.48 5.59
N GLN A 26 -0.87 3.04 5.64
CA GLN A 26 -1.15 4.47 5.71
C GLN A 26 -1.73 4.86 7.07
N TRP A 27 -1.46 6.10 7.49
CA TRP A 27 -2.04 6.73 8.66
C TRP A 27 -3.18 7.68 8.24
N PRO A 28 -4.45 7.30 8.43
CA PRO A 28 -5.60 8.03 7.90
C PRO A 28 -5.68 9.51 8.31
N PRO A 29 -5.41 9.90 9.58
CA PRO A 29 -5.47 11.29 10.00
C PRO A 29 -4.54 12.22 9.21
N THR A 30 -3.31 11.79 8.90
CA THR A 30 -2.38 12.61 8.13
C THR A 30 -2.80 12.70 6.66
N ASN A 31 -3.28 11.60 6.07
CA ASN A 31 -3.67 11.59 4.66
C ASN A 31 -4.77 12.62 4.37
N CYS A 32 -5.79 12.71 5.23
CA CYS A 32 -6.86 13.70 5.04
C CYS A 32 -6.49 15.12 5.49
N LYS A 33 -5.51 15.29 6.39
CA LYS A 33 -5.02 16.63 6.77
C LYS A 33 -4.24 17.29 5.63
N ILE A 34 -3.43 16.53 4.90
CA ILE A 34 -2.48 17.06 3.92
C ILE A 34 -3.05 17.04 2.49
N ARG A 35 -3.91 16.06 2.15
CA ARG A 35 -4.43 15.94 0.78
C ARG A 35 -5.61 16.87 0.55
N THR A 36 -5.56 17.57 -0.58
CA THR A 36 -6.62 18.47 -1.04
C THR A 36 -7.92 17.74 -1.39
N LYS A 37 -7.85 16.45 -1.70
CA LYS A 37 -8.99 15.62 -2.10
C LYS A 37 -9.34 14.57 -1.04
N CYS A 38 -9.67 14.99 0.17
CA CYS A 38 -10.35 14.13 1.15
C CYS A 38 -11.80 14.61 1.33
N SER A 39 -12.75 13.87 0.76
CA SER A 39 -14.17 14.27 0.72
C SER A 39 -15.02 13.58 1.78
N LYS A 40 -14.62 12.39 2.25
CA LYS A 40 -15.30 11.62 3.28
C LYS A 40 -14.26 10.96 4.21
N PRO A 41 -13.57 11.75 5.04
CA PRO A 41 -12.56 11.21 5.97
C PRO A 41 -13.18 10.16 6.88
N ARG A 42 -12.51 9.01 7.00
CA ARG A 42 -12.86 8.02 8.03
C ARG A 42 -12.08 8.32 9.31
N PRO A 43 -12.73 8.50 10.48
CA PRO A 43 -12.06 8.84 11.74
C PRO A 43 -11.36 7.61 12.36
N LEU A 44 -10.45 6.99 11.61
CA LEU A 44 -9.71 5.81 12.01
C LEU A 44 -8.40 6.23 12.68
N GLN A 45 -8.22 5.84 13.94
CA GLN A 45 -6.98 6.05 14.69
C GLN A 45 -6.09 4.80 14.66
N MET A 46 -5.96 4.20 13.48
CA MET A 46 -5.12 3.02 13.27
C MET A 46 -4.52 3.02 11.87
N PHE A 47 -3.36 2.37 11.72
CA PHE A 47 -2.77 2.13 10.41
C PHE A 47 -3.64 1.15 9.62
N THR A 48 -3.88 1.49 8.36
CA THR A 48 -4.60 0.63 7.40
C THR A 48 -3.71 0.36 6.20
N ILE A 49 -4.04 -0.66 5.41
CA ILE A 49 -3.34 -0.95 4.17
C ILE A 49 -3.58 0.20 3.19
N HIS A 50 -2.50 0.67 2.56
CA HIS A 50 -2.57 1.41 1.31
C HIS A 50 -2.43 0.44 0.14
N GLY A 51 -1.41 -0.42 0.18
CA GLY A 51 -1.04 -1.22 -0.98
C GLY A 51 -0.08 -2.37 -0.70
N LEU A 52 -0.10 -3.35 -1.60
CA LEU A 52 0.92 -4.40 -1.73
C LEU A 52 1.51 -4.29 -3.14
N TRP A 53 2.71 -3.74 -3.28
CA TRP A 53 3.20 -3.32 -4.59
C TRP A 53 4.38 -4.19 -5.04
N PRO A 54 4.20 -5.02 -6.09
CA PRO A 54 5.32 -5.67 -6.78
C PRO A 54 6.38 -4.63 -7.15
N SER A 55 7.63 -4.90 -6.80
CA SER A 55 8.75 -3.97 -6.88
C SER A 55 10.01 -4.69 -7.37
N ASN A 56 10.89 -3.92 -8.00
CA ASN A 56 12.19 -4.38 -8.50
C ASN A 56 13.31 -3.54 -7.90
N TYR A 57 14.50 -4.13 -7.78
CA TYR A 57 15.70 -3.37 -7.45
C TYR A 57 16.14 -2.46 -8.61
N SER A 58 15.90 -2.92 -9.85
CA SER A 58 16.20 -2.21 -11.10
C SER A 58 14.94 -1.66 -11.78
N ASN A 59 15.13 -0.84 -12.82
CA ASN A 59 14.00 -0.26 -13.55
C ASN A 59 13.25 -1.31 -14.40
N PRO A 60 11.91 -1.26 -14.45
CA PRO A 60 11.04 -0.38 -13.68
C PRO A 60 10.95 -0.81 -12.20
N LYS A 61 11.28 0.10 -11.27
CA LYS A 61 11.36 -0.19 -9.82
C LYS A 61 10.03 -0.56 -9.17
N MET A 62 8.93 -0.09 -9.73
CA MET A 62 7.58 -0.40 -9.28
C MET A 62 6.70 -0.64 -10.51
N PRO A 63 6.73 -1.85 -11.08
CA PRO A 63 5.88 -2.19 -12.21
C PRO A 63 4.42 -1.86 -11.89
N SER A 64 3.73 -1.30 -12.88
CA SER A 64 2.34 -0.91 -12.73
C SER A 64 1.59 -1.04 -14.04
N ASN A 65 0.26 -1.15 -13.94
CA ASN A 65 -0.65 -1.29 -15.07
C ASN A 65 -0.33 -2.50 -15.97
N CYS A 66 0.24 -3.57 -15.41
CA CYS A 66 0.58 -4.78 -16.16
C CYS A 66 -0.64 -5.42 -16.83
N MET A 67 -0.40 -6.20 -17.89
CA MET A 67 -1.45 -7.01 -18.52
C MET A 67 -1.93 -8.08 -17.53
N GLY A 68 -3.24 -8.34 -17.49
CA GLY A 68 -3.85 -9.25 -16.53
C GLY A 68 -5.35 -9.02 -16.36
N SER A 69 -6.00 -9.86 -15.56
CA SER A 69 -7.44 -9.79 -15.30
C SER A 69 -7.78 -8.49 -14.57
N ARG A 70 -8.79 -7.77 -15.05
CA ARG A 70 -9.31 -6.61 -14.32
C ARG A 70 -9.93 -7.05 -13.00
N PHE A 71 -9.94 -6.13 -12.04
CA PHE A 71 -10.60 -6.35 -10.76
C PHE A 71 -12.05 -6.81 -10.98
N ASN A 72 -12.43 -7.89 -10.31
CA ASN A 72 -13.80 -8.35 -10.25
C ASN A 72 -14.15 -8.64 -8.79
N GLU A 73 -15.07 -7.88 -8.21
CA GLU A 73 -15.45 -8.05 -6.80
C GLU A 73 -15.94 -9.47 -6.48
N SER A 74 -16.57 -10.15 -7.45
CA SER A 74 -17.06 -11.53 -7.30
C SER A 74 -15.94 -12.54 -7.06
N ASN A 75 -14.69 -12.22 -7.41
CA ASN A 75 -13.52 -13.05 -7.10
C ASN A 75 -13.13 -12.96 -5.60
N LEU A 76 -13.73 -12.05 -4.83
CA LEU A 76 -13.50 -11.90 -3.40
C LEU A 76 -14.65 -12.52 -2.60
N SER A 77 -14.33 -13.48 -1.74
CA SER A 77 -15.34 -14.06 -0.84
C SER A 77 -15.97 -12.99 0.05
N PRO A 78 -17.25 -13.12 0.43
CA PRO A 78 -17.90 -12.20 1.38
C PRO A 78 -17.11 -12.03 2.68
N LYS A 79 -16.49 -13.11 3.18
CA LYS A 79 -15.64 -13.10 4.38
C LYS A 79 -14.39 -12.24 4.19
N LEU A 80 -13.73 -12.33 3.04
CA LEU A 80 -12.55 -11.51 2.73
C LEU A 80 -12.95 -10.04 2.58
N ARG A 81 -14.04 -9.72 1.89
CA ARG A 81 -14.54 -8.33 1.78
C ARG A 81 -14.78 -7.70 3.14
N SER A 82 -15.37 -8.42 4.09
CA SER A 82 -15.56 -7.94 5.47
C SER A 82 -14.25 -7.71 6.23
N LYS A 83 -13.21 -8.52 5.96
CA LYS A 83 -11.85 -8.32 6.50
C LYS A 83 -11.18 -7.08 5.88
N LEU A 84 -11.34 -6.88 4.57
CA LEU A 84 -10.78 -5.74 3.85
C LEU A 84 -11.42 -4.42 4.26
N LYS A 85 -12.73 -4.37 4.54
CA LYS A 85 -13.38 -3.16 5.09
C LYS A 85 -12.74 -2.65 6.39
N ARG A 86 -12.10 -3.53 7.17
CA ARG A 86 -11.36 -3.16 8.37
C ARG A 86 -9.89 -2.84 8.10
N SER A 87 -9.24 -3.70 7.32
CA SER A 87 -7.78 -3.63 7.13
C SER A 87 -7.35 -2.71 5.99
N TRP A 88 -8.17 -2.56 4.94
CA TRP A 88 -7.88 -1.79 3.73
C TRP A 88 -9.04 -0.85 3.31
N PRO A 89 -9.60 -0.03 4.22
CA PRO A 89 -10.61 0.94 3.81
C PRO A 89 -10.04 2.03 2.92
N ASP A 90 -10.90 2.61 2.07
CA ASP A 90 -10.68 3.93 1.49
C ASP A 90 -10.92 4.98 2.58
N VAL A 91 -9.85 5.68 2.92
CA VAL A 91 -9.84 6.67 4.00
C VAL A 91 -10.08 8.10 3.52
N GLU A 92 -10.10 8.33 2.21
CA GLU A 92 -10.22 9.66 1.59
C GLU A 92 -11.65 9.92 1.06
N SER A 93 -12.22 8.96 0.32
CA SER A 93 -13.53 9.12 -0.32
C SER A 93 -14.60 8.15 0.22
N GLY A 94 -14.17 7.16 1.00
CA GLY A 94 -15.03 6.16 1.64
C GLY A 94 -15.53 5.05 0.70
N ASN A 95 -15.09 5.00 -0.56
CA ASN A 95 -15.46 3.96 -1.51
C ASN A 95 -14.40 2.84 -1.55
N ASP A 96 -14.54 1.90 -0.62
CA ASP A 96 -13.60 0.80 -0.42
C ASP A 96 -13.39 -0.03 -1.70
N THR A 97 -14.49 -0.44 -2.36
CA THR A 97 -14.40 -1.25 -3.59
C THR A 97 -13.68 -0.52 -4.71
N LYS A 98 -13.91 0.79 -4.87
CA LYS A 98 -13.22 1.58 -5.89
C LYS A 98 -11.72 1.70 -5.60
N PHE A 99 -11.36 1.82 -4.33
CA PHE A 99 -9.97 1.85 -3.91
C PHE A 99 -9.28 0.50 -4.16
N TRP A 100 -9.92 -0.62 -3.80
CA TRP A 100 -9.43 -1.97 -4.10
C TRP A 100 -9.28 -2.22 -5.60
N GLU A 101 -10.25 -1.78 -6.40
CA GLU A 101 -10.20 -1.84 -7.86
C GLU A 101 -8.96 -1.11 -8.40
N GLY A 102 -8.71 0.11 -7.91
CA GLY A 102 -7.54 0.90 -8.30
C GLY A 102 -6.22 0.21 -7.96
N GLU A 103 -6.08 -0.27 -6.73
CA GLU A 103 -4.87 -0.95 -6.27
C GLU A 103 -4.62 -2.27 -7.01
N TRP A 104 -5.65 -3.08 -7.25
CA TRP A 104 -5.50 -4.30 -8.05
C TRP A 104 -5.12 -3.99 -9.50
N ASN A 105 -5.86 -3.08 -10.14
CA ASN A 105 -5.65 -2.79 -11.56
C ASN A 105 -4.29 -2.12 -11.82
N LYS A 106 -3.80 -1.33 -10.87
CA LYS A 106 -2.51 -0.65 -10.99
C LYS A 106 -1.35 -1.53 -10.54
N HIS A 107 -1.47 -2.25 -9.43
CA HIS A 107 -0.36 -2.97 -8.80
C HIS A 107 -0.57 -4.48 -8.76
N GLY A 108 -1.73 -4.95 -8.30
CA GLY A 108 -1.99 -6.38 -8.09
C GLY A 108 -1.81 -7.26 -9.34
N LYS A 109 -2.27 -6.78 -10.52
CA LYS A 109 -2.08 -7.47 -11.80
C LYS A 109 -0.62 -7.79 -12.13
N CYS A 110 0.33 -6.99 -11.65
CA CYS A 110 1.76 -7.22 -11.84
C CYS A 110 2.31 -8.41 -11.04
N SER A 111 1.48 -9.05 -10.20
CA SER A 111 1.83 -10.28 -9.49
C SER A 111 0.88 -11.45 -9.81
N GLU A 112 -0.02 -11.30 -10.79
CA GLU A 112 -1.13 -12.24 -11.04
C GLU A 112 -0.67 -13.67 -11.33
N GLN A 113 0.53 -13.83 -11.89
CA GLN A 113 1.14 -15.14 -12.12
C GLN A 113 1.46 -15.93 -10.86
N THR A 114 1.61 -15.23 -9.73
CA THR A 114 1.96 -15.81 -8.43
C THR A 114 0.82 -15.70 -7.42
N LEU A 115 0.05 -14.61 -7.49
CA LEU A 115 -1.07 -14.30 -6.61
C LEU A 115 -2.27 -13.90 -7.45
N ASN A 116 -3.27 -14.77 -7.56
CA ASN A 116 -4.55 -14.35 -8.13
C ASN A 116 -5.21 -13.26 -7.24
N GLN A 117 -6.27 -12.61 -7.74
CA GLN A 117 -6.91 -11.50 -7.03
C GLN A 117 -7.30 -11.86 -5.58
N MET A 118 -7.85 -13.05 -5.34
CA MET A 118 -8.24 -13.48 -3.99
C MET A 118 -7.01 -13.60 -3.08
N GLN A 119 -5.94 -14.25 -3.56
CA GLN A 119 -4.70 -14.45 -2.81
C GLN A 119 -3.98 -13.13 -2.51
N TYR A 120 -3.93 -12.20 -3.47
CA TYR A 120 -3.34 -10.87 -3.29
C TYR A 120 -3.97 -10.11 -2.11
N PHE A 121 -5.30 -10.04 -2.08
CA PHE A 121 -6.02 -9.36 -1.00
C PHE A 121 -5.96 -10.13 0.32
N GLN A 122 -6.05 -11.47 0.28
CA GLN A 122 -5.94 -12.32 1.48
C GLN A 122 -4.56 -12.17 2.13
N ARG A 123 -3.49 -12.21 1.34
CA ARG A 123 -2.11 -12.01 1.80
C ARG A 123 -1.89 -10.62 2.39
N SER A 124 -2.41 -9.59 1.73
CA SER A 124 -2.32 -8.21 2.21
C SER A 124 -2.99 -8.05 3.58
N HIS A 125 -4.18 -8.64 3.76
CA HIS A 125 -4.86 -8.64 5.05
C HIS A 125 -4.07 -9.38 6.15
N GLU A 126 -3.49 -10.53 5.83
CA GLU A 126 -2.65 -11.28 6.78
C GLU A 126 -1.42 -10.48 7.20
N MET A 127 -0.73 -9.85 6.24
CA MET A 127 0.43 -9.00 6.52
C MET A 127 0.09 -7.82 7.42
N TRP A 128 -1.07 -7.19 7.22
CA TRP A 128 -1.57 -6.14 8.10
C TRP A 128 -1.86 -6.66 9.51
N TYR A 129 -2.51 -7.81 9.62
CA TYR A 129 -2.86 -8.41 10.90
C TYR A 129 -1.62 -8.76 11.73
N THR A 130 -0.59 -9.32 11.09
CA THR A 130 0.67 -9.68 11.78
C THR A 130 1.58 -8.47 12.03
N SER A 131 1.48 -7.42 11.21
CA SER A 131 2.32 -6.22 11.30
C SER A 131 1.52 -5.04 11.88
N ASN A 132 0.91 -5.23 13.05
CA ASN A 132 0.07 -4.24 13.72
C ASN A 132 0.89 -3.03 14.23
N ILE A 133 1.21 -2.09 13.32
CA ILE A 133 2.01 -0.90 13.61
C ILE A 133 1.37 -0.09 14.75
N THR A 134 0.05 0.08 14.74
CA THR A 134 -0.66 0.84 15.80
C THR A 134 -0.42 0.24 17.17
N GLY A 135 -0.53 -1.09 17.31
CA GLY A 135 -0.22 -1.78 18.56
C GLY A 135 1.25 -1.66 18.95
N ILE A 136 2.17 -1.82 17.99
CA ILE A 136 3.62 -1.72 18.22
C ILE A 136 4.00 -0.34 18.76
N LEU A 137 3.54 0.73 18.10
CA LEU A 137 3.84 2.10 18.52
C LEU A 137 3.20 2.42 19.87
N LYS A 138 1.95 2.00 20.11
CA LYS A 138 1.29 2.15 21.40
C LYS A 138 2.07 1.48 22.54
N ASN A 139 2.59 0.26 22.32
CA ASN A 139 3.40 -0.46 23.30
C ASN A 139 4.74 0.22 23.57
N ALA A 140 5.26 0.99 22.61
CA ALA A 140 6.45 1.84 22.78
C ALA A 140 6.10 3.24 23.33
N SER A 141 4.86 3.47 23.78
CA SER A 141 4.34 4.78 24.20
C SER A 141 4.39 5.88 23.12
N ILE A 142 4.53 5.49 21.85
CA ILE A 142 4.45 6.37 20.70
C ILE A 142 2.98 6.43 20.26
N VAL A 143 2.29 7.46 20.71
CA VAL A 143 0.86 7.68 20.42
C VAL A 143 0.64 9.04 19.76
N PRO A 144 -0.43 9.21 18.95
CA PRO A 144 -0.79 10.50 18.39
C PRO A 144 -0.96 11.55 19.49
N SER A 145 -0.13 12.59 19.47
CA SER A 145 -0.09 13.66 20.48
C SER A 145 0.65 14.87 19.91
N ALA A 146 0.74 15.96 20.69
CA ALA A 146 1.57 17.12 20.35
C ALA A 146 3.08 16.85 20.45
N THR A 147 3.48 15.69 21.00
CA THR A 147 4.89 15.30 21.12
C THR A 147 5.51 15.04 19.75
N ARG A 148 6.69 15.63 19.52
CA ARG A 148 7.51 15.36 18.34
C ARG A 148 8.35 14.10 18.58
N TRP A 149 8.19 13.09 17.72
CA TRP A 149 8.98 11.86 17.76
C TRP A 149 10.14 11.94 16.77
N LYS A 150 11.31 11.40 17.12
CA LYS A 150 12.39 11.28 16.14
C LYS A 150 12.06 10.13 15.18
N TYR A 151 12.49 10.29 13.93
CA TYR A 151 12.40 9.24 12.92
C TYR A 151 12.97 7.90 13.43
N SER A 152 14.13 7.96 14.10
CA SER A 152 14.82 6.80 14.68
C SER A 152 14.00 6.06 15.74
N ASP A 153 13.19 6.78 16.52
CA ASP A 153 12.44 6.18 17.63
C ASP A 153 11.30 5.31 17.08
N ILE A 154 10.59 5.84 16.09
CA ILE A 154 9.52 5.13 15.37
C ILE A 154 10.11 3.92 14.62
N VAL A 155 11.20 4.10 13.87
CA VAL A 155 11.87 2.99 13.17
C VAL A 155 12.33 1.92 14.14
N SER A 156 12.94 2.29 15.26
CA SER A 156 13.47 1.33 16.24
C SER A 156 12.36 0.53 16.91
N ALA A 157 11.25 1.16 17.27
CA ALA A 157 10.08 0.47 17.83
C ALA A 157 9.52 -0.58 16.86
N ILE A 158 9.33 -0.20 15.59
CA ILE A 158 8.81 -1.10 14.55
C ILE A 158 9.82 -2.22 14.23
N LYS A 159 11.11 -1.89 14.10
CA LYS A 159 12.16 -2.88 13.82
C LYS A 159 12.32 -3.90 14.94
N THR A 160 12.22 -3.47 16.19
CA THR A 160 12.32 -4.36 17.36
C THR A 160 11.23 -5.42 17.35
N ALA A 161 9.99 -5.01 17.02
CA ALA A 161 8.83 -5.90 16.98
C ALA A 161 8.79 -6.79 15.74
N THR A 162 9.10 -6.23 14.56
CA THR A 162 8.92 -6.93 13.27
C THR A 162 10.18 -7.63 12.76
N LYS A 163 11.35 -7.34 13.36
CA LYS A 163 12.68 -7.74 12.87
C LYS A 163 13.01 -7.24 11.47
N ARG A 164 12.25 -6.27 10.94
CA ARG A 164 12.43 -5.64 9.64
C ARG A 164 12.63 -4.14 9.81
N THR A 165 13.51 -3.54 9.02
CA THR A 165 13.70 -2.10 9.04
C THR A 165 12.64 -1.45 8.15
N PRO A 166 11.64 -0.72 8.68
CA PRO A 166 10.69 -0.02 7.84
C PRO A 166 11.30 1.23 7.22
N LEU A 167 10.73 1.67 6.10
CA LEU A 167 10.87 3.03 5.61
C LEU A 167 9.65 3.85 6.05
N LEU A 168 9.88 5.00 6.67
CA LEU A 168 8.80 5.94 7.00
C LEU A 168 8.70 6.99 5.89
N ARG A 169 7.47 7.26 5.44
CA ARG A 169 7.18 8.35 4.52
C ARG A 169 6.42 9.43 5.27
N CYS A 170 7.01 10.62 5.27
CA CYS A 170 6.45 11.80 5.90
C CYS A 170 6.05 12.84 4.85
N LYS A 171 5.17 13.74 5.24
CA LYS A 171 4.82 14.92 4.45
C LYS A 171 4.87 16.17 5.31
N THR A 172 5.39 17.25 4.74
CA THR A 172 5.45 18.54 5.39
C THR A 172 4.05 19.14 5.51
N GLU A 173 3.70 19.57 6.72
CA GLU A 173 2.56 20.45 6.95
C GLU A 173 3.00 21.88 6.62
N VAL A 174 2.42 22.46 5.55
CA VAL A 174 2.68 23.87 5.19
C VAL A 174 1.82 24.76 6.08
N ALA A 175 2.19 24.87 7.36
CA ALA A 175 1.68 25.91 8.23
C ALA A 175 2.56 27.16 8.03
N SER A 176 1.92 28.28 7.69
CA SER A 176 2.56 29.57 7.48
C SER A 176 3.46 29.96 8.66
N ASN A 177 4.78 29.96 8.42
CA ASN A 177 5.84 30.64 9.18
C ASN A 177 6.33 30.09 10.53
N ILE A 178 6.10 28.82 10.90
CA ILE A 178 6.75 28.22 12.09
C ILE A 178 7.10 26.77 11.79
N ASP A 179 8.39 26.41 11.89
CA ASP A 179 9.00 25.06 11.75
C ASP A 179 8.33 24.09 10.75
N ASN A 180 9.06 23.62 9.74
CA ASN A 180 8.58 22.54 8.86
C ASN A 180 8.30 21.26 9.67
N ILE A 181 7.06 21.06 10.13
CA ILE A 181 6.62 19.85 10.82
C ILE A 181 6.37 18.78 9.76
N GLU A 182 7.04 17.66 9.89
CA GLU A 182 6.81 16.48 9.08
C GLU A 182 5.84 15.52 9.78
N LEU A 183 4.74 15.22 9.11
CA LEU A 183 3.74 14.28 9.60
C LEU A 183 3.94 12.92 8.93
N LEU A 184 4.08 11.87 9.76
CA LEU A 184 4.08 10.49 9.29
C LEU A 184 2.73 10.19 8.61
N HIS A 185 2.78 9.69 7.38
CA HIS A 185 1.58 9.31 6.64
C HIS A 185 1.62 7.87 6.13
N GLU A 186 2.81 7.30 5.93
CA GLU A 186 2.96 5.91 5.47
C GLU A 186 4.16 5.22 6.14
N VAL A 187 4.03 3.91 6.33
CA VAL A 187 5.11 3.00 6.74
C VAL A 187 5.19 1.89 5.69
N VAL A 188 6.39 1.66 5.17
CA VAL A 188 6.67 0.68 4.13
C VAL A 188 7.58 -0.41 4.68
N PHE A 189 7.20 -1.67 4.47
CA PHE A 189 8.01 -2.86 4.72
C PHE A 189 8.47 -3.50 3.41
#